data_AF-A0A916D3D3-F1
#
_entry.id   AF-A0A916D3D3-F1
#
_cell.length_a   1.000
_cell.length_b   1.000
_cell.length_c   1.000
_cell.angle_alpha   90.00
_cell.angle_beta   90.00
_cell.angle_gamma   90.00
#
_symmetry.space_group_name_H-M   'P 1'
#
loop_
_entity.id
_entity.type
_entity.pdbx_description
1 polymer ?
#
loop_
_entity_poly.entity_id
_entity_poly.type
_entity_poly.pdbx_seq_one_letter_code
_entity_poly.pdbx_strand_id
1 'polypeptide(L)'
;MDKKTVFVKTKEGDEAMRQRTRLVQRNLRNILIMVDGHASVADLCRRFGDENVAQAALGELLAGGFIAEPANQLDFTVTPPPDDPSEKAEDVPVLTAQVGAPPDQNPVPEPPPTLPPDIEEIELHPPEYESLPPPGLPGESPRHDQPTVSAARGWTERIRAQLAGKLEKSASKPKNAKTKDSGDDPANDAPEQAPTVGGPGISVSLPKLVLIAFVGLAALLLLGLLFYPYGRHLPDIERNASAMLQDPVKVGGIGFNFLPHPHIALNNITVGKEAHLTIASVRAVPDFFSLLGARKVFHELALSDVAVSNAGLGRLALAGAATAEIRRITLNGIRLTIGDVVLSGFGGEVLMTSAGAPEKILLRNADGSLKLDMQPKGEGFLFTASGSNWKTPFKPTLIFQAIEAQGVLQPSQLELSKFDGRAYEGLIEGKAALGWAGGAVLAGNLELKHMNSTRLLAALGSDLLTEGELSARLKLDAKADRLDSLGEALRVGGGFEIKRGAARGFDLIEAARSSGRAVARGGETKFEQLTGVIQYGQQESRLGDLRLTSGLLTAGGNLGIARDGKLGGAMNVELKSSAAVVRMPLAIGGTAKAPQLTQSRGR
;
A
#
# COMPACT_ATOMS: atom_id res chain seq x y z
N MET A 1 13.62 43.35 -14.44
CA MET A 1 13.67 41.91 -14.77
C MET A 1 13.71 41.77 -16.28
N ASP A 2 14.51 40.84 -16.82
CA ASP A 2 14.38 40.44 -18.22
C ASP A 2 13.07 39.65 -18.37
N LYS A 3 12.40 39.82 -19.51
CA LYS A 3 11.21 39.06 -19.88
C LYS A 3 11.52 37.59 -20.18
N LYS A 4 12.80 37.24 -20.44
CA LYS A 4 13.27 35.87 -20.70
C LYS A 4 13.70 35.08 -19.47
N THR A 5 13.95 35.72 -18.32
CA THR A 5 14.32 35.02 -17.07
C THR A 5 13.25 33.98 -16.72
N VAL A 6 13.68 32.81 -16.24
CA VAL A 6 12.83 31.75 -15.70
C VAL A 6 13.14 31.64 -14.21
N PHE A 7 12.17 31.82 -13.33
CA PHE A 7 12.39 31.74 -11.88
C PHE A 7 12.11 30.33 -11.33
N VAL A 8 12.92 29.89 -10.36
CA VAL A 8 12.69 28.70 -9.54
C VAL A 8 12.33 29.11 -8.10
N LYS A 9 11.58 28.28 -7.38
CA LYS A 9 11.26 28.52 -5.96
C LYS A 9 12.45 28.16 -5.08
N THR A 10 12.64 28.93 -4.02
CA THR A 10 13.55 28.58 -2.92
C THR A 10 12.84 27.67 -1.91
N LYS A 11 13.58 27.19 -0.90
CA LYS A 11 12.99 26.42 0.21
C LYS A 11 11.98 27.27 0.98
N GLU A 12 12.31 28.54 1.16
CA GLU A 12 11.49 29.59 1.75
C GLU A 12 10.19 29.78 0.96
N GLY A 13 10.25 29.77 -0.38
CA GLY A 13 9.09 29.82 -1.27
C GLY A 13 8.15 28.62 -1.11
N ASP A 14 8.70 27.41 -1.07
CA ASP A 14 7.93 26.18 -0.87
C ASP A 14 7.32 26.09 0.54
N GLU A 15 8.01 26.55 1.57
CA GLU A 15 7.44 26.64 2.93
C GLU A 15 6.37 27.75 3.04
N ALA A 16 6.54 28.87 2.34
CA ALA A 16 5.54 29.93 2.26
C ALA A 16 4.25 29.48 1.54
N MET A 17 4.34 28.54 0.60
CA MET A 17 3.16 27.88 0.02
C MET A 17 2.47 26.93 1.01
N ARG A 18 3.21 26.26 1.89
CA ARG A 18 2.65 25.37 2.93
C ARG A 18 2.01 26.14 4.08
N GLN A 19 2.54 27.30 4.45
CA GLN A 19 2.06 28.12 5.58
C GLN A 19 1.51 29.47 5.09
N ARG A 20 0.17 29.55 4.93
CA ARG A 20 -0.54 30.77 4.45
C ARG A 20 -0.27 32.05 5.25
N THR A 21 0.25 31.95 6.47
CA THR A 21 0.63 33.08 7.34
C THR A 21 1.97 33.72 6.96
N ARG A 22 2.90 32.99 6.32
CA ARG A 22 4.22 33.51 5.95
C ARG A 22 4.21 34.45 4.74
N LEU A 23 3.22 34.30 3.87
CA LEU A 23 3.04 35.17 2.69
C LEU A 23 1.60 35.69 2.66
N VAL A 24 1.37 36.77 3.41
CA VAL A 24 0.02 37.31 3.69
C VAL A 24 -0.67 37.82 2.42
N GLN A 25 0.05 38.60 1.60
CA GLN A 25 -0.49 39.19 0.37
C GLN A 25 -1.00 38.12 -0.61
N ARG A 26 -2.24 38.30 -1.09
CA ARG A 26 -2.87 37.36 -2.04
C ARG A 26 -2.18 37.33 -3.40
N ASN A 27 -1.69 38.47 -3.89
CA ASN A 27 -1.12 38.59 -5.24
C ASN A 27 0.24 37.89 -5.33
N LEU A 28 1.14 38.14 -4.37
CA LEU A 28 2.42 37.43 -4.23
C LEU A 28 2.20 35.91 -4.17
N ARG A 29 1.23 35.46 -3.37
CA ARG A 29 0.92 34.02 -3.24
C ARG A 29 0.36 33.42 -4.53
N ASN A 30 -0.49 34.14 -5.26
CA ASN A 30 -1.03 33.68 -6.53
C ASN A 30 0.06 33.49 -7.59
N ILE A 31 1.03 34.42 -7.70
CA ILE A 31 2.11 34.28 -8.69
C ILE A 31 3.19 33.28 -8.23
N LEU A 32 3.50 33.18 -6.93
CA LEU A 32 4.38 32.15 -6.37
C LEU A 32 3.85 30.73 -6.60
N ILE A 33 2.52 30.53 -6.67
CA ILE A 33 1.93 29.25 -7.08
C ILE A 33 2.29 28.93 -8.54
N MET A 34 2.25 29.92 -9.44
CA MET A 34 2.45 29.75 -10.88
C MET A 34 3.92 29.70 -11.35
N VAL A 35 4.87 30.18 -10.54
CA VAL A 35 6.29 29.91 -10.75
C VAL A 35 6.50 28.39 -10.75
N ASP A 36 6.99 27.83 -11.84
CA ASP A 36 7.07 26.38 -12.08
C ASP A 36 8.50 25.91 -12.45
N GLY A 37 9.48 26.82 -12.46
CA GLY A 37 10.86 26.54 -12.88
C GLY A 37 11.05 26.42 -14.40
N HIS A 38 10.01 26.66 -15.20
CA HIS A 38 10.02 26.45 -16.65
C HIS A 38 9.42 27.64 -17.44
N ALA A 39 8.48 28.38 -16.87
CA ALA A 39 7.84 29.54 -17.47
C ALA A 39 8.70 30.80 -17.34
N SER A 40 8.83 31.56 -18.43
CA SER A 40 9.51 32.85 -18.42
C SER A 40 8.69 33.93 -17.70
N VAL A 41 9.35 35.02 -17.29
CA VAL A 41 8.68 36.24 -16.77
C VAL A 41 7.57 36.71 -17.72
N ALA A 42 7.80 36.72 -19.04
CA ALA A 42 6.78 37.09 -20.02
C ALA A 42 5.54 36.18 -19.96
N ASP A 43 5.73 34.87 -19.78
CA ASP A 43 4.65 33.90 -19.74
C ASP A 43 3.92 33.94 -18.39
N LEU A 44 4.63 34.17 -17.29
CA LEU A 44 4.05 34.38 -15.96
C LEU A 44 3.18 35.65 -15.92
N CYS A 45 3.66 36.77 -16.47
CA CYS A 45 2.87 37.99 -16.62
C CYS A 45 1.63 37.76 -17.50
N ARG A 46 1.76 37.07 -18.63
CA ARG A 46 0.63 36.74 -19.51
C ARG A 46 -0.39 35.80 -18.86
N ARG A 47 0.06 34.87 -18.01
CA ARG A 47 -0.82 33.96 -17.22
C ARG A 47 -1.51 34.68 -16.05
N PHE A 48 -0.89 35.71 -15.46
CA PHE A 48 -1.47 36.50 -14.36
C PHE A 48 -2.50 37.53 -14.85
N GLY A 49 -2.35 38.04 -16.07
CA GLY A 49 -3.33 38.91 -16.76
C GLY A 49 -3.10 40.42 -16.59
N ASP A 50 -2.31 40.84 -15.61
CA ASP A 50 -1.80 42.21 -15.45
C ASP A 50 -0.27 42.15 -15.38
N GLU A 51 0.41 42.68 -16.41
CA GLU A 51 1.86 42.62 -16.53
C GLU A 51 2.59 43.48 -15.49
N ASN A 52 2.01 44.61 -15.07
CA ASN A 52 2.62 45.50 -14.08
C ASN A 52 2.52 44.91 -12.68
N VAL A 53 1.34 44.42 -12.29
CA VAL A 53 1.13 43.77 -10.98
C VAL A 53 1.93 42.47 -10.89
N ALA A 54 2.01 41.69 -11.98
CA ALA A 54 2.82 40.47 -12.02
C ALA A 54 4.32 40.75 -11.88
N GLN A 55 4.86 41.74 -12.62
CA GLN A 55 6.28 42.06 -12.55
C GLN A 55 6.68 42.68 -11.20
N ALA A 56 5.81 43.48 -10.58
CA ALA A 56 6.01 43.96 -9.21
C ALA A 56 6.01 42.80 -8.20
N ALA A 57 5.04 41.88 -8.31
CA ALA A 57 4.93 40.73 -7.42
C ALA A 57 6.11 39.74 -7.55
N LEU A 58 6.66 39.55 -8.74
CA LEU A 58 7.91 38.79 -8.94
C LEU A 58 9.11 39.52 -8.31
N GLY A 59 9.16 40.86 -8.41
CA GLY A 59 10.17 41.68 -7.73
C GLY A 59 10.15 41.52 -6.20
N GLU A 60 8.98 41.61 -5.58
CA GLU A 60 8.81 41.40 -4.14
C GLU A 60 9.16 39.96 -3.70
N LEU A 61 8.82 38.94 -4.51
CA LEU A 61 9.17 37.55 -4.21
C LEU A 61 10.67 37.28 -4.32
N LEU A 62 11.36 37.89 -5.29
CA LEU A 62 12.81 37.78 -5.45
C LEU A 62 13.55 38.51 -4.32
N ALA A 63 13.13 39.74 -4.00
CA ALA A 63 13.69 40.51 -2.89
C ALA A 63 13.43 39.85 -1.52
N GLY A 64 12.28 39.17 -1.35
CA GLY A 64 11.95 38.36 -0.18
C GLY A 64 12.59 36.97 -0.14
N GLY A 65 13.41 36.60 -1.15
CA GLY A 65 14.10 35.31 -1.19
C GLY A 65 13.19 34.09 -1.39
N PHE A 66 11.95 34.27 -1.86
CA PHE A 66 11.00 33.18 -2.12
C PHE A 66 11.17 32.53 -3.51
N ILE A 67 11.81 33.24 -4.42
CA ILE A 67 12.22 32.74 -5.75
C ILE A 67 13.65 33.18 -6.05
N ALA A 68 14.34 32.45 -6.92
CA ALA A 68 15.70 32.72 -7.36
C ALA A 68 15.85 32.48 -8.87
N GLU A 69 16.84 33.11 -9.50
CA GLU A 69 17.25 32.77 -10.86
C GLU A 69 18.02 31.42 -10.84
N PRO A 70 17.95 30.60 -11.91
CA PRO A 70 18.59 29.29 -11.92
C PRO A 70 20.07 29.49 -12.19
N ALA A 71 20.92 29.10 -11.24
CA ALA A 71 22.38 29.28 -11.36
C ALA A 71 22.92 28.54 -12.60
N ASN A 72 23.21 29.29 -13.65
CA ASN A 72 23.60 28.76 -14.94
C ASN A 72 25.11 28.53 -15.04
N GLN A 73 25.50 27.26 -15.07
CA GLN A 73 26.88 26.75 -15.27
C GLN A 73 27.93 27.12 -14.21
N LEU A 74 28.72 26.10 -13.82
CA LEU A 74 29.90 26.26 -12.97
C LEU A 74 31.04 26.87 -13.79
N ASP A 75 31.37 28.14 -13.54
CA ASP A 75 32.47 28.83 -14.22
C ASP A 75 33.76 28.75 -13.38
N PHE A 76 34.63 27.79 -13.71
CA PHE A 76 35.81 27.42 -12.91
C PHE A 76 37.04 28.33 -13.13
N THR A 77 36.83 29.63 -13.37
CA THR A 77 37.91 30.60 -13.63
C THR A 77 37.86 31.84 -12.72
N VAL A 78 37.78 31.62 -11.40
CA VAL A 78 38.20 32.62 -10.40
C VAL A 78 39.18 31.96 -9.43
N THR A 79 40.46 32.33 -9.54
CA THR A 79 41.52 31.87 -8.62
C THR A 79 41.44 32.68 -7.32
N PRO A 80 41.44 32.05 -6.13
CA PRO A 80 41.60 32.78 -4.88
C PRO A 80 42.99 33.43 -4.80
N PRO A 81 43.13 34.65 -4.24
CA PRO A 81 44.43 35.16 -3.84
C PRO A 81 45.00 34.31 -2.68
N PRO A 82 46.33 34.24 -2.51
CA PRO A 82 46.94 33.53 -1.40
C PRO A 82 46.81 34.30 -0.09
N ASP A 83 46.45 33.61 1.00
CA ASP A 83 46.45 34.17 2.36
C ASP A 83 47.90 34.37 2.86
N ASP A 84 48.23 35.60 3.27
CA ASP A 84 49.50 35.97 3.90
C ASP A 84 49.38 35.81 5.44
N PRO A 85 50.17 34.93 6.09
CA PRO A 85 50.02 34.63 7.51
C PRO A 85 50.63 35.71 8.42
N SER A 86 49.92 36.82 8.66
CA SER A 86 50.30 37.83 9.65
C SER A 86 49.15 38.64 10.26
N GLU A 87 49.41 39.12 11.49
CA GLU A 87 48.67 40.15 12.26
C GLU A 87 47.27 39.79 12.86
N LYS A 88 47.31 39.31 14.12
CA LYS A 88 46.58 39.80 15.32
C LYS A 88 45.10 40.24 15.13
N ALA A 89 44.11 39.50 15.61
CA ALA A 89 43.73 39.23 17.01
C ALA A 89 43.02 40.38 17.76
N GLU A 90 41.77 40.14 18.19
CA GLU A 90 41.11 40.78 19.34
C GLU A 90 40.02 39.84 19.94
N ASP A 91 39.60 40.09 21.18
CA ASP A 91 39.07 39.08 22.12
C ASP A 91 37.65 38.51 21.88
N VAL A 92 37.49 37.22 22.21
CA VAL A 92 36.26 36.66 22.82
C VAL A 92 36.69 35.69 23.95
N PRO A 93 36.19 35.82 25.19
CA PRO A 93 36.81 35.17 26.36
C PRO A 93 36.47 33.69 26.53
N VAL A 94 37.47 32.90 26.93
CA VAL A 94 37.32 31.49 27.32
C VAL A 94 36.90 31.38 28.79
N LEU A 95 35.68 30.91 29.05
CA LEU A 95 35.28 30.42 30.37
C LEU A 95 35.55 28.91 30.48
N THR A 96 36.57 28.54 31.26
CA THR A 96 36.93 27.16 31.56
C THR A 96 35.97 26.53 32.57
N ALA A 97 35.06 25.69 32.07
CA ALA A 97 34.21 24.86 32.94
C ALA A 97 35.01 23.65 33.48
N GLN A 98 35.47 23.74 34.72
CA GLN A 98 35.96 22.57 35.46
C GLN A 98 34.77 21.66 35.81
N VAL A 99 34.83 20.38 35.42
CA VAL A 99 33.87 19.38 35.91
C VAL A 99 34.34 18.89 37.27
N GLY A 100 33.73 19.40 38.33
CA GLY A 100 33.94 18.91 39.70
C GLY A 100 33.35 17.51 39.89
N ALA A 101 33.94 16.73 40.80
CA ALA A 101 33.40 15.42 41.17
C ALA A 101 32.03 15.54 41.87
N PRO A 102 31.13 14.55 41.71
CA PRO A 102 29.88 14.51 42.46
C PRO A 102 30.14 14.27 43.97
N PRO A 103 29.32 14.83 44.87
CA PRO A 103 29.47 14.62 46.31
C PRO A 103 29.00 13.22 46.74
N ASP A 104 29.54 12.74 47.86
CA ASP A 104 29.19 11.44 48.45
C ASP A 104 27.67 11.27 48.68
N GLN A 105 27.16 10.11 48.29
CA GLN A 105 25.86 9.60 48.73
C GLN A 105 26.10 8.32 49.53
N ASN A 106 25.60 8.26 50.77
CA ASN A 106 25.70 7.07 51.61
C ASN A 106 25.08 5.85 50.91
N PRO A 107 25.70 4.67 50.96
CA PRO A 107 25.21 3.49 50.27
C PRO A 107 23.87 3.02 50.86
N VAL A 108 22.87 2.88 49.99
CA VAL A 108 21.67 2.08 50.28
C VAL A 108 22.08 0.60 50.22
N PRO A 109 21.65 -0.27 51.17
CA PRO A 109 22.11 -1.66 51.19
C PRO A 109 21.72 -2.44 49.94
N GLU A 110 22.66 -3.22 49.39
CA GLU A 110 22.34 -4.22 48.38
C GLU A 110 21.43 -5.33 48.96
N PRO A 111 20.45 -5.84 48.20
CA PRO A 111 19.80 -7.10 48.53
C PRO A 111 20.82 -8.26 48.41
N PRO A 112 20.73 -9.30 49.25
CA PRO A 112 21.68 -10.40 49.21
C PRO A 112 21.63 -11.14 47.86
N PRO A 113 22.77 -11.70 47.39
CA PRO A 113 22.83 -12.40 46.11
C PRO A 113 21.89 -13.61 46.13
N THR A 114 21.00 -13.68 45.13
CA THR A 114 20.21 -14.88 44.87
C THR A 114 21.15 -15.95 44.30
N LEU A 115 21.19 -17.10 44.96
CA LEU A 115 21.84 -18.28 44.41
C LEU A 115 21.18 -18.65 43.08
N PRO A 116 21.92 -19.13 42.07
CA PRO A 116 21.31 -19.77 40.92
C PRO A 116 20.49 -20.99 41.42
N PRO A 117 19.34 -21.30 40.80
CA PRO A 117 18.61 -22.51 41.13
C PRO A 117 19.46 -23.73 40.79
N ASP A 118 19.37 -24.78 41.62
CA ASP A 118 19.97 -26.07 41.29
C ASP A 118 19.46 -26.57 39.95
N ILE A 119 20.39 -26.89 39.04
CA ILE A 119 20.07 -27.58 37.80
C ILE A 119 19.94 -29.05 38.17
N GLU A 120 18.71 -29.52 38.42
CA GLU A 120 18.43 -30.95 38.36
C GLU A 120 18.75 -31.44 36.93
N GLU A 121 19.79 -32.25 36.82
CA GLU A 121 20.23 -32.86 35.57
C GLU A 121 19.20 -33.91 35.15
N ILE A 122 18.21 -33.49 34.36
CA ILE A 122 17.20 -34.40 33.79
C ILE A 122 17.91 -35.31 32.78
N GLU A 123 18.31 -36.51 33.23
CA GLU A 123 18.73 -37.60 32.36
C GLU A 123 17.59 -37.98 31.42
N LEU A 124 17.59 -37.38 30.23
CA LEU A 124 16.68 -37.72 29.15
C LEU A 124 17.05 -39.10 28.60
N HIS A 125 16.48 -40.14 29.21
CA HIS A 125 16.47 -41.48 28.65
C HIS A 125 16.05 -41.43 27.17
N PRO A 126 16.84 -42.01 26.25
CA PRO A 126 16.47 -42.01 24.84
C PRO A 126 15.20 -42.84 24.64
N PRO A 127 14.24 -42.39 23.81
CA PRO A 127 13.02 -43.15 23.56
C PRO A 127 13.38 -44.46 22.83
N GLU A 128 12.94 -45.59 23.40
CA GLU A 128 13.01 -46.87 22.71
C GLU A 128 12.15 -46.82 21.45
N TYR A 129 12.77 -46.97 20.28
CA TYR A 129 12.06 -47.12 19.02
C TYR A 129 11.47 -48.53 18.94
N GLU A 130 10.27 -48.70 19.51
CA GLU A 130 9.49 -49.92 19.37
C GLU A 130 9.24 -50.20 17.88
N SER A 131 9.81 -51.31 17.39
CA SER A 131 9.96 -51.54 15.95
C SER A 131 8.71 -52.18 15.38
N LEU A 132 7.79 -51.31 14.92
CA LEU A 132 6.57 -51.74 14.23
C LEU A 132 6.90 -52.68 13.05
N PRO A 133 6.32 -53.89 13.00
CA PRO A 133 6.57 -54.83 11.90
C PRO A 133 5.95 -54.31 10.59
N PRO A 134 6.55 -54.66 9.42
CA PRO A 134 6.10 -54.14 8.14
C PRO A 134 4.68 -54.62 7.78
N PRO A 135 3.77 -53.71 7.35
CA PRO A 135 2.47 -54.10 6.82
C PRO A 135 2.59 -55.02 5.60
N GLY A 136 1.82 -56.10 5.57
CA GLY A 136 1.83 -57.08 4.49
C GLY A 136 1.30 -56.55 3.16
N LEU A 137 1.85 -57.06 2.05
CA LEU A 137 1.48 -56.72 0.67
C LEU A 137 0.00 -56.99 0.36
N PRO A 138 -0.78 -55.98 -0.07
CA PRO A 138 -2.10 -56.19 -0.66
C PRO A 138 -2.02 -56.32 -2.19
N GLY A 139 -2.58 -57.43 -2.70
CA GLY A 139 -3.28 -57.55 -3.98
C GLY A 139 -2.72 -56.85 -5.24
N GLU A 140 -2.20 -57.66 -6.17
CA GLU A 140 -1.99 -57.26 -7.56
C GLU A 140 -3.31 -56.81 -8.22
N SER A 141 -3.29 -55.71 -8.95
CA SER A 141 -4.42 -55.18 -9.73
C SER A 141 -3.92 -54.30 -10.87
N PRO A 142 -4.70 -54.14 -11.96
CA PRO A 142 -4.14 -54.12 -13.30
C PRO A 142 -3.48 -52.80 -13.69
N ARG A 143 -2.52 -52.90 -14.62
CA ARG A 143 -1.98 -51.77 -15.36
C ARG A 143 -3.12 -50.94 -15.94
N HIS A 144 -3.13 -49.64 -15.62
CA HIS A 144 -3.77 -48.64 -16.47
C HIS A 144 -2.66 -47.89 -17.19
N ASP A 145 -2.79 -47.79 -18.51
CA ASP A 145 -1.78 -47.13 -19.34
C ASP A 145 -1.69 -45.65 -18.96
N GLN A 146 -0.45 -45.17 -18.78
CA GLN A 146 -0.22 -43.74 -18.68
C GLN A 146 -0.65 -43.09 -20.00
N PRO A 147 -1.53 -42.09 -20.01
CA PRO A 147 -1.81 -41.33 -21.22
C PRO A 147 -0.53 -40.59 -21.62
N THR A 148 0.19 -41.13 -22.59
CA THR A 148 1.38 -40.50 -23.16
C THR A 148 1.00 -39.14 -23.69
N VAL A 149 1.36 -38.08 -22.96
CA VAL A 149 1.14 -36.69 -23.39
C VAL A 149 1.95 -36.47 -24.66
N SER A 150 1.27 -36.56 -25.80
CA SER A 150 1.89 -36.40 -27.11
C SER A 150 2.54 -35.03 -27.18
N ALA A 151 3.86 -34.98 -27.35
CA ALA A 151 4.58 -33.74 -27.59
C ALA A 151 3.92 -33.01 -28.77
N ALA A 152 3.37 -31.82 -28.52
CA ALA A 152 2.65 -31.07 -29.53
C ALA A 152 3.61 -30.76 -30.69
N ARG A 153 3.28 -31.28 -31.89
CA ARG A 153 4.14 -31.23 -33.08
C ARG A 153 4.73 -29.84 -33.29
N GLY A 154 6.06 -29.79 -33.35
CA GLY A 154 6.80 -28.55 -33.54
C GLY A 154 6.32 -27.77 -34.75
N TRP A 155 6.21 -26.45 -34.59
CA TRP A 155 5.80 -25.50 -35.65
C TRP A 155 6.63 -25.66 -36.93
N THR A 156 7.87 -26.13 -36.79
CA THR A 156 8.82 -26.49 -37.84
C THR A 156 8.33 -27.57 -38.82
N GLU A 157 7.53 -28.56 -38.40
CA GLU A 157 6.93 -29.53 -39.33
C GLU A 157 5.87 -28.87 -40.24
N ARG A 158 5.04 -27.98 -39.66
CA ARG A 158 3.93 -27.32 -40.37
C ARG A 158 4.45 -26.40 -41.48
N ILE A 159 5.54 -25.66 -41.21
CA ILE A 159 6.21 -24.82 -42.21
C ILE A 159 6.80 -25.68 -43.35
N ARG A 160 7.46 -26.80 -43.03
CA ARG A 160 8.05 -27.70 -44.03
C ARG A 160 6.98 -28.31 -44.95
N ALA A 161 5.82 -28.70 -44.40
CA ALA A 161 4.68 -29.20 -45.17
C ALA A 161 4.09 -28.14 -46.13
N GLN A 162 3.95 -26.88 -45.69
CA GLN A 162 3.43 -25.80 -46.55
C GLN A 162 4.38 -25.38 -47.68
N LEU A 163 5.69 -25.59 -47.51
CA LEU A 163 6.68 -25.31 -48.56
C LEU A 163 6.74 -26.45 -49.61
N ALA A 164 6.66 -27.71 -49.19
CA ALA A 164 6.58 -28.85 -50.11
C ALA A 164 5.35 -28.75 -51.03
N GLY A 165 4.17 -28.51 -50.46
CA GLY A 165 2.91 -28.39 -51.21
C GLY A 165 2.79 -27.19 -52.17
N LYS A 166 3.82 -26.34 -52.28
CA LYS A 166 3.89 -25.23 -53.23
C LYS A 166 4.81 -25.47 -54.43
N LEU A 167 5.66 -26.50 -54.42
CA LEU A 167 6.59 -26.78 -55.52
C LEU A 167 6.05 -27.80 -56.54
N GLU A 168 5.16 -28.72 -56.15
CA GLU A 168 4.58 -29.71 -57.07
C GLU A 168 3.47 -29.14 -57.99
N LYS A 169 2.98 -27.91 -57.73
CA LYS A 169 1.81 -27.34 -58.43
C LYS A 169 2.12 -26.51 -59.69
N SER A 170 3.28 -26.72 -60.30
CA SER A 170 3.74 -26.01 -61.51
C SER A 170 4.32 -26.94 -62.60
N ALA A 171 3.76 -28.14 -62.76
CA ALA A 171 4.07 -29.03 -63.89
C ALA A 171 2.83 -29.79 -64.41
N SER A 172 2.68 -29.87 -65.74
CA SER A 172 1.54 -30.46 -66.48
C SER A 172 0.19 -29.70 -66.34
N LYS A 173 -0.78 -29.74 -67.28
CA LYS A 173 -0.90 -30.49 -68.56
C LYS A 173 -1.61 -29.59 -69.65
N PRO A 174 -2.29 -30.03 -70.75
CA PRO A 174 -2.00 -29.46 -72.08
C PRO A 174 -3.18 -28.80 -72.85
N LYS A 175 -2.89 -28.39 -74.10
CA LYS A 175 -3.77 -27.78 -75.13
C LYS A 175 -4.99 -28.63 -75.54
N ASN A 176 -6.07 -28.03 -76.07
CA ASN A 176 -6.31 -27.88 -77.53
C ASN A 176 -7.66 -27.26 -77.95
N ALA A 177 -7.75 -26.81 -79.22
CA ALA A 177 -8.96 -26.50 -80.03
C ALA A 177 -9.77 -25.23 -79.63
N LYS A 178 -10.49 -24.49 -80.51
CA LYS A 178 -10.70 -24.42 -81.99
C LYS A 178 -11.53 -23.13 -82.29
N THR A 179 -11.64 -22.48 -83.47
CA THR A 179 -10.94 -22.38 -84.79
C THR A 179 -11.41 -21.09 -85.50
N LYS A 180 -10.68 -20.62 -86.54
CA LYS A 180 -11.14 -19.69 -87.62
C LYS A 180 -11.45 -18.22 -87.21
N ASP A 181 -11.47 -17.23 -88.11
CA ASP A 181 -11.29 -17.25 -89.59
C ASP A 181 -10.48 -16.05 -90.15
N SER A 182 -10.22 -16.08 -91.47
CA SER A 182 -9.81 -15.03 -92.46
C SER A 182 -9.59 -13.58 -91.97
N GLY A 183 -8.62 -12.78 -92.44
CA GLY A 183 -8.04 -12.55 -93.78
C GLY A 183 -7.79 -11.02 -93.90
N ASP A 184 -6.94 -10.44 -94.76
CA ASP A 184 -6.19 -10.94 -95.91
C ASP A 184 -4.77 -10.31 -96.02
N ASP A 185 -3.99 -10.83 -96.97
CA ASP A 185 -2.60 -10.51 -97.40
C ASP A 185 -2.54 -9.29 -98.38
N PRO A 186 -1.39 -8.89 -99.02
CA PRO A 186 0.03 -9.25 -98.81
C PRO A 186 1.04 -8.06 -98.87
N ALA A 187 2.34 -8.40 -98.80
CA ALA A 187 3.53 -7.67 -99.34
C ALA A 187 3.94 -6.34 -98.67
N ASN A 188 5.22 -6.08 -98.38
CA ASN A 188 6.48 -6.85 -98.50
C ASN A 188 7.46 -6.36 -97.39
N ASP A 189 8.69 -6.87 -97.19
CA ASP A 189 9.57 -7.71 -98.02
C ASP A 189 10.46 -8.65 -97.14
N ALA A 190 11.47 -9.30 -97.73
CA ALA A 190 12.42 -10.21 -97.08
C ALA A 190 13.90 -9.84 -97.35
N PRO A 191 14.92 -10.47 -96.72
CA PRO A 191 15.00 -11.22 -95.45
C PRO A 191 15.99 -10.50 -94.49
N GLU A 192 16.75 -11.04 -93.51
CA GLU A 192 16.98 -12.38 -92.91
C GLU A 192 17.53 -12.24 -91.44
N GLN A 193 18.04 -13.33 -90.85
CA GLN A 193 18.94 -13.49 -89.67
C GLN A 193 19.02 -12.35 -88.62
N ALA A 194 18.44 -12.47 -87.41
CA ALA A 194 18.82 -13.33 -86.26
C ALA A 194 19.89 -12.69 -85.30
N PRO A 195 20.06 -13.16 -84.05
CA PRO A 195 19.15 -12.78 -82.95
C PRO A 195 19.85 -12.17 -81.72
N THR A 196 19.17 -11.30 -80.97
CA THR A 196 19.64 -10.76 -79.67
C THR A 196 18.61 -10.92 -78.55
N VAL A 197 19.00 -11.62 -77.48
CA VAL A 197 18.15 -11.86 -76.30
C VAL A 197 18.30 -10.73 -75.29
N GLY A 198 17.36 -9.78 -75.30
CA GLY A 198 17.28 -8.69 -74.32
C GLY A 198 16.46 -9.05 -73.09
N GLY A 199 17.11 -9.51 -72.01
CA GLY A 199 16.47 -9.65 -70.69
C GLY A 199 16.48 -8.32 -69.91
N PRO A 200 15.38 -7.90 -69.25
CA PRO A 200 15.33 -6.62 -68.54
C PRO A 200 16.15 -6.65 -67.25
N GLY A 201 17.31 -5.98 -67.26
CA GLY A 201 18.17 -5.83 -66.07
C GLY A 201 17.58 -4.87 -65.04
N ILE A 202 17.41 -5.33 -63.81
CA ILE A 202 16.88 -4.52 -62.70
C ILE A 202 18.00 -3.59 -62.17
N SER A 203 18.00 -2.33 -62.62
CA SER A 203 18.97 -1.31 -62.23
C SER A 203 18.68 -0.71 -60.84
N VAL A 204 19.06 -1.46 -59.79
CA VAL A 204 19.02 -0.94 -58.41
C VAL A 204 20.14 0.10 -58.21
N SER A 205 19.78 1.36 -57.98
CA SER A 205 20.77 2.42 -57.76
C SER A 205 21.50 2.25 -56.42
N LEU A 206 22.79 2.63 -56.39
CA LEU A 206 23.67 2.47 -55.23
C LEU A 206 23.07 2.92 -53.87
N PRO A 207 22.42 4.09 -53.72
CA PRO A 207 21.81 4.47 -52.43
C PRO A 207 20.65 3.55 -51.99
N LYS A 208 19.94 2.89 -52.93
CA LYS A 208 18.93 1.88 -52.58
C LYS A 208 19.59 0.60 -52.07
N LEU A 209 20.73 0.19 -52.63
CA LEU A 209 21.51 -0.94 -52.10
C LEU A 209 22.05 -0.64 -50.69
N VAL A 210 22.55 0.58 -50.44
CA VAL A 210 22.98 1.01 -49.10
C VAL A 210 21.81 0.99 -48.09
N LEU A 211 20.64 1.50 -48.47
CA LEU A 211 19.45 1.46 -47.61
C LEU A 211 18.98 0.02 -47.33
N ILE A 212 18.96 -0.86 -48.35
CA ILE A 212 18.60 -2.27 -48.19
C ILE A 212 19.62 -3.00 -47.30
N ALA A 213 20.92 -2.71 -47.44
CA ALA A 213 21.97 -3.26 -46.58
C ALA A 213 21.82 -2.79 -45.12
N PHE A 214 21.50 -1.50 -44.90
CA PHE A 214 21.28 -0.95 -43.57
C PHE A 214 20.02 -1.53 -42.90
N VAL A 215 18.90 -1.62 -43.63
CA VAL A 215 17.65 -2.25 -43.14
C VAL A 215 17.85 -3.76 -42.91
N GLY A 216 18.57 -4.45 -43.79
CA GLY A 216 18.91 -5.86 -43.64
C GLY A 216 19.82 -6.13 -42.44
N LEU A 217 20.80 -5.26 -42.18
CA LEU A 217 21.66 -5.32 -41.00
C LEU A 217 20.86 -5.02 -39.72
N ALA A 218 19.99 -3.99 -39.73
CA ALA A 218 19.11 -3.69 -38.60
C ALA A 218 18.14 -4.85 -38.31
N ALA A 219 17.59 -5.50 -39.34
CA ALA A 219 16.76 -6.68 -39.20
C ALA A 219 17.55 -7.90 -38.69
N LEU A 220 18.79 -8.11 -39.13
CA LEU A 220 19.67 -9.17 -38.63
C LEU A 220 20.11 -8.93 -37.18
N LEU A 221 20.36 -7.68 -36.78
CA LEU A 221 20.64 -7.31 -35.39
C LEU A 221 19.40 -7.50 -34.51
N LEU A 222 18.22 -7.09 -34.99
CA LEU A 222 16.94 -7.31 -34.30
C LEU A 222 16.65 -8.81 -34.13
N LEU A 223 16.87 -9.61 -35.17
CA LEU A 223 16.69 -11.07 -35.15
C LEU A 223 17.73 -11.76 -34.26
N GLY A 224 19.01 -11.38 -34.36
CA GLY A 224 20.09 -11.90 -33.54
C GLY A 224 19.92 -11.58 -32.05
N LEU A 225 19.32 -10.44 -31.73
CA LEU A 225 18.94 -10.07 -30.37
C LEU A 225 17.69 -10.87 -29.91
N LEU A 226 16.64 -10.95 -30.73
CA LEU A 226 15.40 -11.69 -30.41
C LEU A 226 15.63 -13.20 -30.21
N PHE A 227 16.57 -13.81 -30.92
CA PHE A 227 16.95 -15.23 -30.81
C PHE A 227 18.20 -15.47 -29.95
N TYR A 228 18.68 -14.46 -29.22
CA TYR A 228 19.84 -14.58 -28.34
C TYR A 228 19.55 -15.53 -27.14
N PRO A 229 20.48 -16.40 -26.74
CA PRO A 229 20.29 -17.30 -25.59
C PRO A 229 20.48 -16.57 -24.25
N TYR A 230 19.53 -15.68 -23.92
CA TYR A 230 19.53 -14.88 -22.68
C TYR A 230 19.70 -15.70 -21.40
N GLY A 231 19.22 -16.95 -21.39
CA GLY A 231 19.35 -17.89 -20.28
C GLY A 231 20.78 -18.07 -19.75
N ARG A 232 21.81 -17.84 -20.57
CA ARG A 232 23.22 -17.90 -20.14
C ARG A 232 23.57 -16.90 -19.02
N HIS A 233 22.80 -15.82 -18.88
CA HIS A 233 23.01 -14.78 -17.86
C HIS A 233 22.19 -14.99 -16.58
N LEU A 234 21.28 -15.96 -16.55
CA LEU A 234 20.48 -16.25 -15.34
C LEU A 234 21.32 -16.57 -14.10
N PRO A 235 22.40 -17.39 -14.16
CA PRO A 235 23.17 -17.73 -12.95
C PRO A 235 23.81 -16.52 -12.27
N ASP A 236 24.21 -15.50 -13.03
CA ASP A 236 24.75 -14.25 -12.48
C ASP A 236 23.64 -13.37 -11.90
N ILE A 237 22.47 -13.32 -12.55
CA ILE A 237 21.31 -12.58 -12.05
C ILE A 237 20.82 -13.19 -10.73
N GLU A 238 20.64 -14.52 -10.69
CA GLU A 238 20.26 -15.26 -9.48
C GLU A 238 21.28 -15.06 -8.36
N ARG A 239 22.59 -15.15 -8.65
CA ARG A 239 23.65 -14.95 -7.64
C ARG A 239 23.63 -13.54 -7.04
N ASN A 240 23.56 -12.51 -7.89
CA ASN A 240 23.53 -11.11 -7.43
C ASN A 240 22.26 -10.79 -6.65
N ALA A 241 21.10 -11.27 -7.10
CA ALA A 241 19.83 -11.09 -6.41
C ALA A 241 19.82 -11.84 -5.06
N SER A 242 20.39 -13.04 -5.00
CA SER A 242 20.52 -13.82 -3.75
C SER A 242 21.43 -13.14 -2.73
N ALA A 243 22.51 -12.51 -3.19
CA ALA A 243 23.40 -11.72 -2.33
C ALA A 243 22.71 -10.46 -1.78
N MET A 244 21.89 -9.78 -2.60
CA MET A 244 21.12 -8.60 -2.18
C MET A 244 20.02 -8.97 -1.16
N LEU A 245 19.24 -10.02 -1.42
CA LEU A 245 18.11 -10.43 -0.56
C LEU A 245 18.52 -11.36 0.61
N GLN A 246 19.81 -11.71 0.71
CA GLN A 246 20.38 -12.65 1.69
C GLN A 246 19.68 -14.03 1.73
N ASP A 247 19.12 -14.46 0.59
CA ASP A 247 18.21 -15.59 0.49
C ASP A 247 18.13 -16.08 -0.98
N PRO A 248 18.06 -17.40 -1.27
CA PRO A 248 18.25 -17.90 -2.62
C PRO A 248 17.13 -17.49 -3.59
N VAL A 249 17.51 -16.87 -4.70
CA VAL A 249 16.62 -16.44 -5.78
C VAL A 249 16.66 -17.46 -6.93
N LYS A 250 15.49 -17.77 -7.49
CA LYS A 250 15.29 -18.56 -8.71
C LYS A 250 14.48 -17.77 -9.73
N VAL A 251 14.84 -17.87 -11.01
CA VAL A 251 14.15 -17.17 -12.11
C VAL A 251 13.73 -18.18 -13.18
N GLY A 252 12.42 -18.38 -13.34
CA GLY A 252 11.87 -19.37 -14.28
C GLY A 252 12.09 -19.06 -15.76
N GLY A 253 12.38 -17.81 -16.13
CA GLY A 253 12.78 -17.46 -17.50
C GLY A 253 13.24 -16.02 -17.68
N ILE A 254 14.00 -15.78 -18.75
CA ILE A 254 14.45 -14.46 -19.20
C ILE A 254 14.20 -14.29 -20.71
N GLY A 255 13.80 -13.10 -21.11
CA GLY A 255 13.67 -12.69 -22.51
C GLY A 255 13.95 -11.20 -22.69
N PHE A 256 13.76 -10.71 -23.91
CA PHE A 256 13.94 -9.29 -24.25
C PHE A 256 12.83 -8.82 -25.18
N ASN A 257 12.23 -7.69 -24.84
CA ASN A 257 11.02 -7.17 -25.46
C ASN A 257 11.24 -5.72 -25.90
N PHE A 258 10.85 -5.39 -27.13
CA PHE A 258 11.15 -4.09 -27.75
C PHE A 258 10.08 -3.01 -27.53
N LEU A 259 8.91 -3.37 -26.99
CA LEU A 259 7.72 -2.52 -26.92
C LEU A 259 7.21 -2.38 -25.48
N PRO A 260 6.76 -1.18 -25.04
CA PRO A 260 6.80 0.10 -25.76
C PRO A 260 8.23 0.67 -25.88
N HIS A 261 9.15 0.22 -25.02
CA HIS A 261 10.58 0.53 -25.07
C HIS A 261 11.39 -0.78 -24.89
N PRO A 262 12.62 -0.87 -25.41
CA PRO A 262 13.48 -2.05 -25.24
C PRO A 262 13.79 -2.34 -23.76
N HIS A 263 13.51 -3.57 -23.32
CA HIS A 263 13.70 -4.01 -21.94
C HIS A 263 13.99 -5.51 -21.83
N ILE A 264 14.67 -5.89 -20.74
CA ILE A 264 14.82 -7.28 -20.32
C ILE A 264 13.56 -7.65 -19.51
N ALA A 265 13.00 -8.83 -19.76
CA ALA A 265 11.89 -9.38 -18.98
C ALA A 265 12.36 -10.64 -18.24
N LEU A 266 12.21 -10.66 -16.92
CA LEU A 266 12.37 -11.85 -16.08
C LEU A 266 10.97 -12.34 -15.69
N ASN A 267 10.72 -13.65 -15.73
CA ASN A 267 9.41 -14.24 -15.44
C ASN A 267 9.53 -15.34 -14.38
N ASN A 268 8.47 -15.50 -13.57
CA ASN A 268 8.37 -16.49 -12.49
C ASN A 268 9.58 -16.45 -11.54
N ILE A 269 9.76 -15.32 -10.85
CA ILE A 269 10.82 -15.15 -9.86
C ILE A 269 10.32 -15.68 -8.52
N THR A 270 11.12 -16.52 -7.88
CA THR A 270 10.86 -17.09 -6.55
C THR A 270 12.05 -16.81 -5.65
N VAL A 271 11.78 -16.42 -4.40
CA VAL A 271 12.80 -16.15 -3.39
C VAL A 271 12.53 -17.02 -2.16
N GLY A 272 13.58 -17.69 -1.70
CA GLY A 272 13.56 -18.58 -0.55
C GLY A 272 13.20 -20.01 -0.87
N LYS A 273 13.70 -20.93 -0.04
CA LYS A 273 13.43 -22.38 -0.15
C LYS A 273 11.94 -22.72 -0.07
N GLU A 274 11.18 -21.88 0.62
CA GLU A 274 9.73 -22.00 0.85
C GLU A 274 8.90 -21.05 -0.04
N ALA A 275 9.52 -20.40 -1.04
CA ALA A 275 8.86 -19.45 -1.94
C ALA A 275 8.15 -18.29 -1.21
N HIS A 276 8.71 -17.81 -0.09
CA HIS A 276 8.05 -16.84 0.80
C HIS A 276 7.88 -15.43 0.18
N LEU A 277 8.55 -15.18 -0.95
CA LEU A 277 8.38 -14.03 -1.83
C LEU A 277 8.38 -14.53 -3.28
N THR A 278 7.37 -14.15 -4.06
CA THR A 278 7.28 -14.47 -5.50
C THR A 278 6.91 -13.23 -6.31
N ILE A 279 7.46 -13.10 -7.52
CA ILE A 279 7.16 -12.00 -8.44
C ILE A 279 6.84 -12.61 -9.81
N ALA A 280 5.66 -12.34 -10.37
CA ALA A 280 5.26 -12.96 -11.64
C ALA A 280 6.13 -12.48 -12.81
N SER A 281 6.43 -11.18 -12.88
CA SER A 281 7.43 -10.65 -13.82
C SER A 281 8.17 -9.41 -13.32
N VAL A 282 9.40 -9.24 -13.81
CA VAL A 282 10.21 -8.03 -13.64
C VAL A 282 10.60 -7.51 -15.01
N ARG A 283 10.17 -6.30 -15.35
CA ARG A 283 10.67 -5.51 -16.48
C ARG A 283 11.87 -4.71 -16.01
N ALA A 284 13.06 -5.05 -16.49
CA ALA A 284 14.28 -4.29 -16.25
C ALA A 284 14.62 -3.45 -17.49
N VAL A 285 14.63 -2.12 -17.33
CA VAL A 285 14.98 -1.15 -18.37
C VAL A 285 16.44 -0.71 -18.14
N PRO A 286 17.42 -1.27 -18.88
CA PRO A 286 18.83 -0.92 -18.68
C PRO A 286 19.15 0.45 -19.29
N ASP A 287 20.24 1.06 -18.83
CA ASP A 287 21.03 1.93 -19.71
C ASP A 287 21.84 1.03 -20.65
N PHE A 288 21.53 1.06 -21.94
CA PHE A 288 22.12 0.18 -22.95
C PHE A 288 23.63 0.39 -23.14
N PHE A 289 24.16 1.58 -22.86
CA PHE A 289 25.60 1.82 -22.92
C PHE A 289 26.30 1.32 -21.65
N SER A 290 25.64 1.41 -20.48
CA SER A 290 26.17 0.84 -19.23
C SER A 290 26.37 -0.68 -19.28
N LEU A 291 25.61 -1.40 -20.12
CA LEU A 291 25.71 -2.86 -20.24
C LEU A 291 27.06 -3.35 -20.81
N LEU A 292 27.83 -2.47 -21.47
CA LEU A 292 29.19 -2.75 -21.92
C LEU A 292 30.26 -2.42 -20.84
N GLY A 293 29.88 -1.72 -19.77
CA GLY A 293 30.76 -1.32 -18.68
C GLY A 293 30.75 -2.29 -17.49
N ALA A 294 31.67 -2.09 -16.55
CA ALA A 294 31.73 -2.89 -15.33
C ALA A 294 30.54 -2.65 -14.38
N ARG A 295 30.03 -1.40 -14.29
CA ARG A 295 28.85 -1.04 -13.51
C ARG A 295 27.62 -0.99 -14.41
N LYS A 296 26.74 -1.99 -14.27
CA LYS A 296 25.44 -2.06 -14.97
C LYS A 296 24.47 -1.09 -14.30
N VAL A 297 23.76 -0.30 -15.10
CA VAL A 297 22.78 0.70 -14.64
C VAL A 297 21.39 0.34 -15.18
N PHE A 298 20.38 0.43 -14.34
CA PHE A 298 18.97 0.24 -14.68
C PHE A 298 18.18 1.51 -14.33
N HIS A 299 17.49 2.04 -15.35
CA HIS A 299 16.62 3.21 -15.22
C HIS A 299 15.35 2.89 -14.42
N GLU A 300 14.77 1.72 -14.66
CA GLU A 300 13.59 1.23 -13.94
C GLU A 300 13.64 -0.30 -13.82
N LEU A 301 13.32 -0.81 -12.62
CA LEU A 301 12.87 -2.19 -12.41
C LEU A 301 11.38 -2.17 -12.05
N ALA A 302 10.51 -2.48 -13.01
CA ALA A 302 9.08 -2.58 -12.78
C ALA A 302 8.70 -4.03 -12.44
N LEU A 303 8.42 -4.29 -11.17
CA LEU A 303 7.94 -5.56 -10.65
C LEU A 303 6.42 -5.60 -10.82
N SER A 304 5.88 -6.76 -11.21
CA SER A 304 4.44 -7.00 -11.35
C SER A 304 4.01 -8.27 -10.63
N ASP A 305 2.86 -8.19 -9.94
CA ASP A 305 2.26 -9.24 -9.12
C ASP A 305 3.26 -9.80 -8.09
N VAL A 306 3.66 -8.92 -7.17
CA VAL A 306 4.54 -9.23 -6.04
C VAL A 306 3.72 -9.82 -4.90
N ALA A 307 3.89 -11.12 -4.62
CA ALA A 307 3.32 -11.76 -3.44
C ALA A 307 4.39 -11.92 -2.36
N VAL A 308 4.06 -11.52 -1.13
CA VAL A 308 4.93 -11.58 0.05
C VAL A 308 4.19 -12.30 1.16
N SER A 309 4.87 -13.13 1.93
CA SER A 309 4.35 -13.78 3.15
C SER A 309 5.11 -13.32 4.40
N ASN A 310 4.64 -13.71 5.58
CA ASN A 310 5.25 -13.47 6.90
C ASN A 310 6.80 -13.52 6.87
N ALA A 311 7.36 -14.65 6.42
CA ALA A 311 8.82 -14.87 6.41
C ALA A 311 9.56 -13.95 5.43
N GLY A 312 8.90 -13.56 4.33
CA GLY A 312 9.45 -12.63 3.35
C GLY A 312 9.53 -11.18 3.84
N LEU A 313 8.70 -10.76 4.79
CA LEU A 313 8.78 -9.40 5.37
C LEU A 313 10.14 -9.15 6.03
N GLY A 314 10.62 -10.09 6.85
CA GLY A 314 11.91 -9.94 7.55
C GLY A 314 13.09 -9.95 6.58
N ARG A 315 13.08 -10.85 5.59
CA ARG A 315 14.11 -10.90 4.53
C ARG A 315 14.16 -9.63 3.69
N LEU A 316 13.00 -9.05 3.36
CA LEU A 316 12.92 -7.76 2.65
C LEU A 316 13.41 -6.58 3.48
N ALA A 317 13.25 -6.60 4.81
CA ALA A 317 13.79 -5.56 5.70
C ALA A 317 15.33 -5.65 5.83
N LEU A 318 15.89 -6.85 5.73
CA LEU A 318 17.34 -7.11 5.75
C LEU A 318 18.03 -6.99 4.36
N ALA A 319 17.29 -6.60 3.31
CA ALA A 319 17.82 -6.52 1.96
C ALA A 319 18.96 -5.49 1.84
N GLY A 320 20.12 -5.95 1.40
CA GLY A 320 21.36 -5.18 1.32
C GLY A 320 21.50 -4.35 0.03
N ALA A 321 22.74 -3.90 -0.21
CA ALA A 321 23.09 -3.16 -1.40
C ALA A 321 23.04 -4.02 -2.68
N ALA A 322 22.38 -3.51 -3.72
CA ALA A 322 22.41 -4.07 -5.06
C ALA A 322 23.79 -3.89 -5.71
N THR A 323 24.28 -4.92 -6.41
CA THR A 323 25.54 -4.84 -7.18
C THR A 323 25.43 -4.04 -8.48
N ALA A 324 24.20 -3.73 -8.92
CA ALA A 324 23.89 -2.86 -10.05
C ALA A 324 23.28 -1.52 -9.56
N GLU A 325 23.51 -0.43 -10.30
CA GLU A 325 22.85 0.84 -10.01
C GLU A 325 21.38 0.75 -10.45
N ILE A 326 20.45 0.85 -9.51
CA ILE A 326 19.00 0.83 -9.77
C ILE A 326 18.44 2.20 -9.41
N ARG A 327 18.06 2.98 -10.42
CA ARG A 327 17.59 4.36 -10.24
C ARG A 327 16.15 4.44 -9.74
N ARG A 328 15.32 3.46 -10.07
CA ARG A 328 13.93 3.35 -9.64
C ARG A 328 13.46 1.90 -9.61
N ILE A 329 12.69 1.53 -8.60
CA ILE A 329 11.93 0.28 -8.56
C ILE A 329 10.46 0.63 -8.48
N THR A 330 9.62 0.16 -9.40
CA THR A 330 8.16 0.35 -9.35
C THR A 330 7.47 -0.98 -9.06
N LEU A 331 6.39 -0.94 -8.27
CA LEU A 331 5.70 -2.11 -7.72
C LEU A 331 4.23 -2.08 -8.20
N ASN A 332 3.87 -3.00 -9.08
CA ASN A 332 2.54 -3.04 -9.72
C ASN A 332 1.77 -4.28 -9.25
N GLY A 333 0.85 -4.09 -8.29
CA GLY A 333 0.10 -5.18 -7.69
C GLY A 333 0.92 -5.91 -6.62
N ILE A 334 0.70 -5.53 -5.36
CA ILE A 334 1.27 -6.18 -4.18
C ILE A 334 0.18 -6.99 -3.48
N ARG A 335 0.52 -8.22 -3.10
CA ARG A 335 -0.27 -9.16 -2.30
C ARG A 335 0.53 -9.55 -1.05
N LEU A 336 0.24 -8.92 0.08
CA LEU A 336 0.85 -9.25 1.36
C LEU A 336 -0.03 -10.23 2.12
N THR A 337 0.49 -11.41 2.41
CA THR A 337 -0.14 -12.43 3.25
C THR A 337 0.39 -12.29 4.66
N ILE A 338 -0.52 -12.10 5.63
CA ILE A 338 -0.24 -11.95 7.06
C ILE A 338 -1.02 -13.05 7.79
N GLY A 339 -0.32 -14.11 8.18
CA GLY A 339 -0.96 -15.35 8.64
C GLY A 339 -1.84 -15.93 7.54
N ASP A 340 -3.15 -15.99 7.78
CA ASP A 340 -4.17 -16.42 6.83
C ASP A 340 -4.90 -15.26 6.11
N VAL A 341 -4.62 -14.00 6.45
CA VAL A 341 -5.25 -12.82 5.83
C VAL A 341 -4.41 -12.31 4.65
N VAL A 342 -5.05 -12.08 3.50
CA VAL A 342 -4.40 -11.60 2.27
C VAL A 342 -4.79 -10.15 1.97
N LEU A 343 -3.87 -9.23 2.24
CA LEU A 343 -3.99 -7.82 1.86
C LEU A 343 -3.54 -7.65 0.39
N SER A 344 -4.37 -7.00 -0.43
CA SER A 344 -4.15 -6.85 -1.88
C SER A 344 -4.53 -5.47 -2.38
N GLY A 345 -4.11 -5.12 -3.59
CA GLY A 345 -4.52 -3.87 -4.25
C GLY A 345 -3.68 -2.66 -3.90
N PHE A 346 -2.43 -2.88 -3.45
CA PHE A 346 -1.41 -1.85 -3.33
C PHE A 346 -0.49 -1.85 -4.55
N GLY A 347 0.06 -0.68 -4.87
CA GLY A 347 1.18 -0.47 -5.78
C GLY A 347 2.04 0.68 -5.28
N GLY A 348 3.20 0.94 -5.89
CA GLY A 348 4.13 1.92 -5.34
C GLY A 348 5.50 1.95 -5.98
N GLU A 349 6.48 2.47 -5.24
CA GLU A 349 7.90 2.47 -5.63
C GLU A 349 8.83 2.28 -4.43
N VAL A 350 10.04 1.77 -4.68
CA VAL A 350 11.12 1.72 -3.70
C VAL A 350 12.15 2.79 -4.06
N LEU A 351 12.42 3.67 -3.11
CA LEU A 351 13.52 4.63 -3.15
C LEU A 351 14.79 3.93 -2.65
N MET A 352 15.87 4.07 -3.42
CA MET A 352 17.15 3.41 -3.16
C MET A 352 18.17 4.47 -2.72
N THR A 353 18.96 4.15 -1.69
CA THR A 353 20.13 4.93 -1.30
C THR A 353 21.17 4.98 -2.42
N SER A 354 22.07 5.98 -2.40
CA SER A 354 23.22 6.05 -3.31
C SER A 354 24.16 4.83 -3.24
N ALA A 355 24.09 4.06 -2.15
CA ALA A 355 24.81 2.80 -1.95
C ALA A 355 24.10 1.58 -2.57
N GLY A 356 22.90 1.74 -3.12
CA GLY A 356 22.12 0.67 -3.76
C GLY A 356 21.29 -0.19 -2.79
N ALA A 357 21.19 0.18 -1.51
CA ALA A 357 20.30 -0.45 -0.54
C ALA A 357 18.93 0.26 -0.48
N PRO A 358 17.81 -0.42 -0.16
CA PRO A 358 16.49 0.21 -0.05
C PRO A 358 16.43 1.21 1.12
N GLU A 359 16.01 2.45 0.84
CA GLU A 359 15.87 3.51 1.84
C GLU A 359 14.42 3.60 2.35
N LYS A 360 13.47 3.60 1.43
CA LYS A 360 12.05 3.84 1.73
C LYS A 360 11.16 3.22 0.65
N ILE A 361 10.09 2.55 1.07
CA ILE A 361 9.04 2.04 0.20
C ILE A 361 7.84 3.00 0.29
N LEU A 362 7.33 3.46 -0.85
CA LEU A 362 6.16 4.34 -0.95
C LEU A 362 5.01 3.57 -1.59
N LEU A 363 4.05 3.12 -0.78
CA LEU A 363 2.89 2.35 -1.25
C LEU A 363 1.60 3.19 -1.25
N ARG A 364 0.68 2.83 -2.14
CA ARG A 364 -0.66 3.41 -2.26
C ARG A 364 -1.65 2.32 -2.67
N ASN A 365 -2.88 2.39 -2.15
CA ASN A 365 -3.95 1.52 -2.61
C ASN A 365 -4.53 1.96 -3.97
N ALA A 366 -5.28 1.08 -4.63
CA ALA A 366 -5.76 1.27 -6.00
C ALA A 366 -6.66 2.51 -6.24
N ASP A 367 -7.44 2.95 -5.24
CA ASP A 367 -8.27 4.16 -5.34
C ASP A 367 -7.58 5.44 -4.85
N GLY A 368 -6.36 5.32 -4.31
CA GLY A 368 -5.56 6.43 -3.79
C GLY A 368 -6.00 6.99 -2.44
N SER A 369 -7.04 6.43 -1.80
CA SER A 369 -7.53 6.88 -0.49
C SER A 369 -6.59 6.54 0.68
N LEU A 370 -5.62 5.65 0.47
CA LEU A 370 -4.61 5.25 1.47
C LEU A 370 -3.20 5.24 0.87
N LYS A 371 -2.26 5.87 1.57
CA LYS A 371 -0.81 5.83 1.34
C LYS A 371 -0.12 5.22 2.56
N LEU A 372 0.98 4.51 2.32
CA LEU A 372 1.78 3.84 3.34
C LEU A 372 3.26 4.02 3.00
N ASP A 373 3.96 4.78 3.83
CA ASP A 373 5.39 5.03 3.75
C ASP A 373 6.10 4.05 4.71
N MET A 374 7.04 3.24 4.23
CA MET A 374 7.73 2.22 5.03
C MET A 374 9.25 2.38 4.93
N GLN A 375 9.97 2.17 6.03
CA GLN A 375 11.43 2.23 6.12
C GLN A 375 11.97 0.98 6.82
N PRO A 376 13.00 0.29 6.28
CA PRO A 376 13.62 -0.85 6.96
C PRO A 376 14.17 -0.47 8.33
N LYS A 377 13.95 -1.33 9.33
CA LYS A 377 14.43 -1.16 10.71
C LYS A 377 14.61 -2.52 11.38
N GLY A 378 15.82 -3.08 11.31
CA GLY A 378 16.08 -4.45 11.75
C GLY A 378 15.33 -5.46 10.86
N GLU A 379 14.76 -6.50 11.45
CA GLU A 379 13.96 -7.52 10.74
C GLU A 379 12.52 -7.08 10.42
N GLY A 380 12.24 -5.77 10.41
CA GLY A 380 10.91 -5.22 10.17
C GLY A 380 10.93 -3.83 9.54
N PHE A 381 9.75 -3.23 9.42
CA PHE A 381 9.55 -1.91 8.83
C PHE A 381 8.93 -0.95 9.84
N LEU A 382 9.57 0.19 10.08
CA LEU A 382 8.88 1.36 10.61
C LEU A 382 7.95 1.87 9.50
N PHE A 383 6.69 2.17 9.81
CA PHE A 383 5.75 2.72 8.84
C PHE A 383 4.99 3.94 9.35
N THR A 384 4.59 4.79 8.41
CA THR A 384 3.54 5.78 8.61
C THR A 384 2.49 5.63 7.50
N ALA A 385 1.21 5.71 7.84
CA ALA A 385 0.13 5.68 6.86
C ALA A 385 -0.65 7.00 6.92
N SER A 386 -1.12 7.47 5.77
CA SER A 386 -1.99 8.64 5.65
C SER A 386 -3.07 8.38 4.62
N GLY A 387 -4.29 8.86 4.87
CA GLY A 387 -5.41 8.58 3.98
C GLY A 387 -6.55 9.58 4.10
N SER A 388 -7.40 9.62 3.08
CA SER A 388 -8.59 10.47 3.03
C SER A 388 -9.73 9.79 2.29
N ASN A 389 -10.94 9.85 2.87
CA ASN A 389 -12.12 9.08 2.44
C ASN A 389 -11.88 7.55 2.34
N TRP A 390 -10.96 7.02 3.13
CA TRP A 390 -10.59 5.61 3.13
C TRP A 390 -11.74 4.73 3.63
N LYS A 391 -11.96 3.62 2.92
CA LYS A 391 -12.93 2.57 3.25
C LYS A 391 -12.16 1.34 3.72
N THR A 392 -12.51 0.78 4.88
CA THR A 392 -11.80 -0.40 5.39
C THR A 392 -12.05 -1.63 4.50
N PRO A 393 -11.03 -2.46 4.22
CA PRO A 393 -11.20 -3.66 3.38
C PRO A 393 -11.90 -4.82 4.11
N PHE A 394 -12.13 -4.68 5.43
CA PHE A 394 -12.77 -5.67 6.30
C PHE A 394 -14.24 -5.32 6.61
N LYS A 395 -14.89 -6.15 7.44
CA LYS A 395 -16.30 -5.98 7.86
C LYS A 395 -16.39 -5.70 9.38
N PRO A 396 -17.31 -4.81 9.82
CA PRO A 396 -18.10 -3.88 9.01
C PRO A 396 -17.20 -2.88 8.26
N THR A 397 -17.66 -2.40 7.10
CA THR A 397 -16.88 -1.48 6.25
C THR A 397 -17.03 -0.06 6.78
N LEU A 398 -15.99 0.42 7.48
CA LEU A 398 -15.94 1.75 8.08
C LEU A 398 -15.40 2.78 7.08
N ILE A 399 -15.77 4.05 7.27
CA ILE A 399 -15.38 5.16 6.38
C ILE A 399 -14.72 6.28 7.18
N PHE A 400 -13.44 6.49 6.93
CA PHE A 400 -12.63 7.54 7.56
C PHE A 400 -12.46 8.71 6.58
N GLN A 401 -12.85 9.91 7.00
CA GLN A 401 -12.69 11.14 6.22
C GLN A 401 -11.20 11.50 6.09
N ALA A 402 -10.44 11.25 7.16
CA ALA A 402 -8.98 11.29 7.18
C ALA A 402 -8.44 10.23 8.16
N ILE A 403 -7.23 9.70 7.90
CA ILE A 403 -6.44 8.94 8.89
C ILE A 403 -4.96 9.36 8.88
N GLU A 404 -4.32 9.24 10.03
CA GLU A 404 -2.88 9.16 10.21
C GLU A 404 -2.54 7.99 11.14
N ALA A 405 -1.59 7.15 10.75
CA ALA A 405 -1.17 5.99 11.55
C ALA A 405 0.36 5.87 11.57
N GLN A 406 0.92 5.36 12.67
CA GLN A 406 2.35 5.12 12.82
C GLN A 406 2.59 3.83 13.60
N GLY A 407 3.61 3.06 13.21
CA GLY A 407 3.85 1.77 13.83
C GLY A 407 5.07 1.03 13.30
N VAL A 408 5.22 -0.23 13.73
CA VAL A 408 6.26 -1.16 13.28
C VAL A 408 5.62 -2.46 12.84
N LEU A 409 5.96 -2.94 11.64
CA LEU A 409 5.55 -4.23 11.10
C LEU A 409 6.74 -5.20 11.13
N GLN A 410 6.57 -6.34 11.78
CA GLN A 410 7.53 -7.45 11.90
C GLN A 410 6.91 -8.74 11.30
N PRO A 411 7.68 -9.82 11.07
CA PRO A 411 7.20 -11.04 10.42
C PRO A 411 5.97 -11.68 11.08
N SER A 412 5.87 -11.56 12.41
CA SER A 412 4.84 -12.18 13.24
C SER A 412 4.06 -11.20 14.13
N GLN A 413 4.26 -9.90 13.98
CA GLN A 413 3.66 -8.86 14.82
C GLN A 413 3.51 -7.51 14.10
N LEU A 414 2.42 -6.80 14.38
CA LEU A 414 2.17 -5.41 14.02
C LEU A 414 1.93 -4.59 15.29
N GLU A 415 2.77 -3.60 15.54
CA GLU A 415 2.56 -2.60 16.58
C GLU A 415 2.12 -1.28 15.98
N LEU A 416 0.98 -0.76 16.43
CA LEU A 416 0.40 0.51 16.02
C LEU A 416 0.55 1.50 17.18
N SER A 417 1.66 2.25 17.17
CA SER A 417 2.08 3.14 18.25
C SER A 417 1.32 4.47 18.28
N LYS A 418 0.69 4.85 17.16
CA LYS A 418 -0.27 5.96 17.01
C LYS A 418 -1.31 5.61 15.94
N PHE A 419 -2.57 5.92 16.20
CA PHE A 419 -3.65 5.98 15.22
C PHE A 419 -4.53 7.19 15.51
N ASP A 420 -4.66 8.10 14.56
CA ASP A 420 -5.61 9.20 14.57
C ASP A 420 -6.54 9.04 13.35
N GLY A 421 -7.84 9.21 13.54
CA GLY A 421 -8.83 9.09 12.48
C GLY A 421 -9.99 10.06 12.67
N ARG A 422 -10.42 10.69 11.58
CA ARG A 422 -11.67 11.45 11.54
C ARG A 422 -12.76 10.60 10.90
N ALA A 423 -13.79 10.25 11.66
CA ALA A 423 -14.87 9.39 11.22
C ALA A 423 -16.19 9.78 11.90
N TYR A 424 -17.31 9.63 11.20
CA TYR A 424 -18.66 9.84 11.74
C TYR A 424 -18.81 11.16 12.52
N GLU A 425 -18.32 12.25 11.91
CA GLU A 425 -18.29 13.64 12.41
C GLU A 425 -17.33 13.91 13.60
N GLY A 426 -16.89 12.88 14.32
CA GLY A 426 -15.94 12.98 15.45
C GLY A 426 -14.51 12.57 15.13
N LEU A 427 -13.75 12.32 16.21
CA LEU A 427 -12.36 11.85 16.19
C LEU A 427 -12.21 10.50 16.90
N ILE A 428 -11.25 9.72 16.41
CA ILE A 428 -10.84 8.41 16.90
C ILE A 428 -9.33 8.46 17.12
N GLU A 429 -8.86 8.21 18.34
CA GLU A 429 -7.45 8.16 18.69
C GLU A 429 -7.13 6.81 19.35
N GLY A 430 -5.96 6.21 19.12
CA GLY A 430 -5.66 4.93 19.73
C GLY A 430 -4.28 4.33 19.49
N LYS A 431 -4.08 3.16 20.08
CA LYS A 431 -2.90 2.29 19.93
C LYS A 431 -3.33 0.82 19.95
N ALA A 432 -2.64 -0.03 19.20
CA ALA A 432 -2.92 -1.46 19.17
C ALA A 432 -1.64 -2.30 18.97
N ALA A 433 -1.67 -3.55 19.40
CA ALA A 433 -0.69 -4.57 19.08
C ALA A 433 -1.42 -5.83 18.60
N LEU A 434 -0.93 -6.41 17.50
CA LEU A 434 -1.50 -7.57 16.84
C LEU A 434 -0.36 -8.57 16.61
N GLY A 435 -0.48 -9.80 17.12
CA GLY A 435 0.52 -10.86 16.97
C GLY A 435 -0.10 -12.13 16.37
N TRP A 436 0.69 -12.89 15.62
CA TRP A 436 0.24 -14.10 14.92
C TRP A 436 1.30 -15.22 14.85
N ALA A 437 2.26 -15.23 15.78
CA ALA A 437 3.34 -16.23 15.83
C ALA A 437 2.88 -17.66 16.24
N GLY A 438 1.74 -17.78 16.92
CA GLY A 438 1.28 -19.03 17.54
C GLY A 438 -0.21 -18.93 17.91
N GLY A 439 -1.04 -18.70 16.90
CA GLY A 439 -2.39 -18.17 17.06
C GLY A 439 -2.41 -16.65 17.06
N ALA A 440 -3.57 -16.08 16.78
CA ALA A 440 -3.80 -14.65 16.62
C ALA A 440 -4.20 -13.99 17.95
N VAL A 441 -3.56 -12.88 18.29
CA VAL A 441 -3.85 -12.08 19.50
C VAL A 441 -3.89 -10.60 19.15
N LEU A 442 -4.94 -9.91 19.56
CA LEU A 442 -5.11 -8.46 19.45
C LEU A 442 -5.28 -7.85 20.85
N ALA A 443 -4.57 -6.76 21.11
CA ALA A 443 -4.78 -5.89 22.26
C ALA A 443 -4.78 -4.42 21.80
N GLY A 444 -5.66 -3.58 22.35
CA GLY A 444 -5.71 -2.17 21.96
C GLY A 444 -6.43 -1.25 22.95
N ASN A 445 -6.17 0.04 22.82
CA ASN A 445 -6.85 1.12 23.53
C ASN A 445 -7.30 2.16 22.51
N LEU A 446 -8.56 2.60 22.61
CA LEU A 446 -9.21 3.50 21.66
C LEU A 446 -10.01 4.56 22.43
N GLU A 447 -9.79 5.84 22.11
CA GLU A 447 -10.57 6.97 22.58
C GLU A 447 -11.41 7.52 21.43
N LEU A 448 -12.72 7.63 21.65
CA LEU A 448 -13.69 8.23 20.74
C LEU A 448 -14.08 9.60 21.29
N LYS A 449 -14.06 10.64 20.45
CA LYS A 449 -14.35 12.03 20.84
C LYS A 449 -15.37 12.65 19.91
N HIS A 450 -16.47 13.16 20.47
CA HIS A 450 -17.52 13.91 19.76
C HIS A 450 -18.09 13.20 18.51
N MET A 451 -18.22 11.87 18.56
CA MET A 451 -18.76 11.04 17.48
C MET A 451 -20.27 11.24 17.35
N ASN A 452 -20.79 11.30 16.12
CA ASN A 452 -22.23 11.21 15.88
C ASN A 452 -22.69 9.77 16.16
N SER A 453 -23.38 9.57 17.29
CA SER A 453 -23.83 8.25 17.75
C SER A 453 -24.68 7.52 16.72
N THR A 454 -25.64 8.20 16.08
CA THR A 454 -26.53 7.61 15.07
C THR A 454 -25.78 7.12 13.84
N ARG A 455 -24.85 7.93 13.31
CA ARG A 455 -24.02 7.55 12.16
C ARG A 455 -23.08 6.39 12.48
N LEU A 456 -22.48 6.38 13.68
CA LEU A 456 -21.58 5.32 14.12
C LEU A 456 -22.33 4.00 14.32
N LEU A 457 -23.45 4.01 15.04
CA LEU A 457 -24.26 2.83 15.31
C LEU A 457 -24.79 2.20 14.00
N ALA A 458 -25.26 3.02 13.06
CA ALA A 458 -25.67 2.55 11.73
C ALA A 458 -24.49 1.92 10.94
N ALA A 459 -23.29 2.49 11.00
CA ALA A 459 -22.11 1.93 10.34
C ALA A 459 -21.58 0.65 10.99
N LEU A 460 -21.85 0.44 12.29
CA LEU A 460 -21.59 -0.80 13.01
C LEU A 460 -22.72 -1.85 12.81
N GLY A 461 -23.78 -1.52 12.08
CA GLY A 461 -24.93 -2.41 11.87
C GLY A 461 -25.83 -2.58 13.09
N SER A 462 -25.80 -1.65 14.04
CA SER A 462 -26.65 -1.68 15.24
C SER A 462 -28.03 -1.10 14.95
N ASP A 463 -29.06 -1.84 15.36
CA ASP A 463 -30.47 -1.41 15.30
C ASP A 463 -30.86 -0.43 16.43
N LEU A 464 -29.96 -0.11 17.37
CA LEU A 464 -30.23 0.83 18.45
C LEU A 464 -30.26 2.28 17.93
N LEU A 465 -31.43 2.90 17.98
CA LEU A 465 -31.65 4.27 17.53
C LEU A 465 -31.35 5.28 18.64
N THR A 466 -30.07 5.60 18.82
CA THR A 466 -29.61 6.68 19.72
C THR A 466 -29.12 7.88 18.93
N GLU A 467 -29.44 9.07 19.41
CA GLU A 467 -28.96 10.37 18.93
C GLU A 467 -28.12 11.05 20.01
N GLY A 468 -27.26 12.00 19.58
CA GLY A 468 -26.37 12.76 20.45
C GLY A 468 -24.89 12.53 20.18
N GLU A 469 -24.06 13.26 20.93
CA GLU A 469 -22.61 13.35 20.78
C GLU A 469 -21.92 12.34 21.71
N LEU A 470 -21.41 11.25 21.14
CA LEU A 470 -20.76 10.14 21.83
C LEU A 470 -19.26 10.40 22.02
N SER A 471 -18.77 10.19 23.24
CA SER A 471 -17.35 10.01 23.55
C SER A 471 -17.16 8.74 24.38
N ALA A 472 -16.04 8.03 24.22
CA ALA A 472 -15.80 6.77 24.90
C ALA A 472 -14.31 6.46 25.07
N ARG A 473 -13.96 5.64 26.07
CA ARG A 473 -12.63 5.06 26.26
C ARG A 473 -12.74 3.56 26.34
N LEU A 474 -12.27 2.89 25.30
CA LEU A 474 -12.48 1.48 25.03
C LEU A 474 -11.15 0.72 25.07
N LYS A 475 -11.14 -0.42 25.75
CA LYS A 475 -10.12 -1.46 25.61
C LYS A 475 -10.64 -2.52 24.65
N LEU A 476 -9.76 -3.05 23.82
CA LEU A 476 -10.04 -4.11 22.86
C LEU A 476 -9.13 -5.29 23.17
N ASP A 477 -9.71 -6.49 23.28
CA ASP A 477 -8.96 -7.74 23.38
C ASP A 477 -9.58 -8.80 22.47
N ALA A 478 -8.75 -9.60 21.80
CA ALA A 478 -9.20 -10.77 21.06
C ALA A 478 -8.11 -11.84 21.04
N LYS A 479 -8.51 -13.12 21.09
CA LYS A 479 -7.63 -14.27 20.84
C LYS A 479 -8.40 -15.31 20.03
N ALA A 480 -7.80 -15.76 18.93
CA ALA A 480 -8.33 -16.80 18.05
C ALA A 480 -7.18 -17.63 17.47
N ASP A 481 -7.46 -18.81 16.94
CA ASP A 481 -6.41 -19.65 16.33
C ASP A 481 -5.93 -19.10 14.98
N ARG A 482 -6.74 -18.26 14.33
CA ARG A 482 -6.52 -17.65 13.01
C ARG A 482 -6.82 -16.15 13.01
N LEU A 483 -6.19 -15.40 12.13
CA LEU A 483 -6.23 -13.94 12.09
C LEU A 483 -7.56 -13.42 11.53
N ASP A 484 -8.19 -14.13 10.58
CA ASP A 484 -9.52 -13.78 10.08
C ASP A 484 -10.62 -13.88 11.17
N SER A 485 -10.43 -14.78 12.13
CA SER A 485 -11.39 -15.19 13.15
C SER A 485 -11.36 -14.25 14.38
N LEU A 486 -10.40 -13.32 14.45
CA LEU A 486 -10.31 -12.32 15.52
C LEU A 486 -11.56 -11.44 15.62
N GLY A 487 -12.26 -11.18 14.51
CA GLY A 487 -13.48 -10.36 14.51
C GLY A 487 -14.63 -10.97 15.32
N GLU A 488 -14.69 -12.30 15.39
CA GLU A 488 -15.68 -13.05 16.18
C GLU A 488 -15.25 -13.16 17.65
N ALA A 489 -13.95 -13.34 17.89
CA ALA A 489 -13.36 -13.37 19.23
C ALA A 489 -13.22 -11.99 19.90
N LEU A 490 -13.50 -10.91 19.17
CA LEU A 490 -13.32 -9.53 19.64
C LEU A 490 -14.21 -9.23 20.86
N ARG A 491 -13.56 -8.81 21.94
CA ARG A 491 -14.17 -8.17 23.09
C ARG A 491 -13.83 -6.69 23.09
N VAL A 492 -14.78 -5.87 23.54
CA VAL A 492 -14.59 -4.43 23.74
C VAL A 492 -15.19 -4.03 25.07
N GLY A 493 -14.38 -3.50 25.98
CA GLY A 493 -14.80 -3.07 27.32
C GLY A 493 -14.40 -1.63 27.59
N GLY A 494 -15.33 -0.78 28.03
CA GLY A 494 -14.99 0.63 28.26
C GLY A 494 -16.12 1.52 28.78
N GLY A 495 -15.75 2.71 29.25
CA GLY A 495 -16.70 3.74 29.65
C GLY A 495 -17.13 4.61 28.48
N PHE A 496 -18.40 5.01 28.44
CA PHE A 496 -18.94 5.90 27.41
C PHE A 496 -19.82 7.01 28.00
N GLU A 497 -19.96 8.08 27.23
CA GLU A 497 -20.79 9.25 27.50
C GLU A 497 -21.44 9.72 26.19
N ILE A 498 -22.74 9.97 26.19
CA ILE A 498 -23.46 10.62 25.10
C ILE A 498 -24.07 11.92 25.65
N LYS A 499 -23.81 13.05 24.99
CA LYS A 499 -24.33 14.38 25.36
C LYS A 499 -25.41 14.85 24.39
N ARG A 500 -26.39 15.61 24.89
CA ARG A 500 -27.44 16.31 24.11
C ARG A 500 -28.14 15.35 23.14
N GLY A 501 -28.68 14.26 23.66
CA GLY A 501 -29.13 13.12 22.87
C GLY A 501 -30.59 12.72 23.06
N ALA A 502 -30.97 11.65 22.36
CA ALA A 502 -32.29 11.02 22.48
C ALA A 502 -32.19 9.50 22.30
N ALA A 503 -32.87 8.75 23.15
CA ALA A 503 -33.06 7.32 23.01
C ALA A 503 -34.42 7.06 22.36
N ARG A 504 -34.44 6.81 21.04
CA ARG A 504 -35.68 6.46 20.31
C ARG A 504 -36.08 5.02 20.62
N GLY A 505 -37.38 4.77 20.69
CA GLY A 505 -37.94 3.48 21.11
C GLY A 505 -38.09 3.32 22.62
N PHE A 506 -37.58 4.26 23.41
CA PHE A 506 -37.60 4.24 24.88
C PHE A 506 -38.31 5.49 25.41
N ASP A 507 -39.62 5.45 25.65
CA ASP A 507 -40.32 6.49 26.41
C ASP A 507 -40.35 6.15 27.91
N LEU A 508 -39.40 6.71 28.67
CA LEU A 508 -39.27 6.47 30.10
C LEU A 508 -40.32 7.24 30.92
N ILE A 509 -40.84 8.35 30.39
CA ILE A 509 -41.80 9.21 31.07
C ILE A 509 -43.18 8.58 30.99
N GLU A 510 -43.58 8.11 29.81
CA GLU A 510 -44.84 7.38 29.63
C GLU A 510 -44.80 6.02 30.32
N ALA A 511 -43.69 5.27 30.26
CA ALA A 511 -43.55 4.03 31.03
C ALA A 511 -43.61 4.24 32.55
N ALA A 512 -43.13 5.37 33.07
CA ALA A 512 -43.23 5.72 34.49
C ALA A 512 -44.62 6.21 34.92
N ARG A 513 -45.46 6.70 33.99
CA ARG A 513 -46.84 7.16 34.23
C ARG A 513 -47.90 6.08 33.97
N SER A 514 -47.63 5.19 33.01
CA SER A 514 -48.45 4.03 32.63
C SER A 514 -48.87 3.22 33.85
N SER A 515 -50.17 3.16 34.16
CA SER A 515 -50.64 2.42 35.34
C SER A 515 -50.90 0.95 35.02
N GLY A 516 -50.12 0.06 35.64
CA GLY A 516 -50.35 -1.39 35.61
C GLY A 516 -49.56 -2.14 34.53
N ARG A 517 -50.21 -3.06 33.81
CA ARG A 517 -49.58 -3.99 32.85
C ARG A 517 -49.39 -3.42 31.42
N ALA A 518 -49.69 -2.15 31.20
CA ALA A 518 -49.60 -1.55 29.88
C ALA A 518 -48.13 -1.44 29.42
N VAL A 519 -47.85 -1.97 28.24
CA VAL A 519 -46.51 -2.03 27.65
C VAL A 519 -46.28 -0.76 26.82
N ALA A 520 -45.39 0.12 27.29
CA ALA A 520 -44.96 1.26 26.49
C ALA A 520 -44.04 0.77 25.35
N ARG A 521 -44.24 1.29 24.14
CA ARG A 521 -43.54 0.90 22.90
C ARG A 521 -43.30 2.15 22.06
N GLY A 522 -42.09 2.30 21.51
CA GLY A 522 -41.77 3.48 20.70
C GLY A 522 -41.49 4.72 21.54
N GLY A 523 -41.86 5.89 21.02
CA GLY A 523 -41.54 7.19 21.62
C GLY A 523 -40.05 7.52 21.62
N GLU A 524 -39.66 8.54 22.38
CA GLU A 524 -38.26 8.91 22.59
C GLU A 524 -38.06 9.57 23.96
N THR A 525 -36.94 9.25 24.65
CA THR A 525 -36.50 9.99 25.84
C THR A 525 -35.29 10.82 25.49
N LYS A 526 -35.44 12.16 25.57
CA LYS A 526 -34.32 13.10 25.43
C LYS A 526 -33.49 13.13 26.70
N PHE A 527 -32.20 13.44 26.55
CA PHE A 527 -31.27 13.53 27.67
C PHE A 527 -30.18 14.57 27.43
N GLU A 528 -29.77 15.23 28.51
CA GLU A 528 -28.61 16.10 28.54
C GLU A 528 -27.33 15.27 28.52
N GLN A 529 -27.32 14.17 29.30
CA GLN A 529 -26.20 13.25 29.44
C GLN A 529 -26.72 11.81 29.62
N LEU A 530 -26.06 10.85 28.97
CA LEU A 530 -26.21 9.42 29.19
C LEU A 530 -24.80 8.83 29.34
N THR A 531 -24.49 8.23 30.47
CA THR A 531 -23.20 7.55 30.73
C THR A 531 -23.42 6.08 31.04
N GLY A 532 -22.37 5.27 30.89
CA GLY A 532 -22.36 3.87 31.31
C GLY A 532 -21.07 3.16 30.92
N VAL A 533 -21.05 1.84 31.11
CA VAL A 533 -19.97 0.94 30.72
C VAL A 533 -20.49 -0.01 29.64
N ILE A 534 -19.81 -0.06 28.49
CA ILE A 534 -20.08 -1.05 27.43
C ILE A 534 -19.17 -2.26 27.62
N GLN A 535 -19.74 -3.45 27.43
CA GLN A 535 -19.06 -4.74 27.35
C GLN A 535 -19.61 -5.51 26.15
N TYR A 536 -18.85 -5.57 25.07
CA TYR A 536 -19.13 -6.38 23.89
C TYR A 536 -18.25 -7.64 23.90
N GLY A 537 -18.78 -8.77 23.47
CA GLY A 537 -18.03 -10.03 23.31
C GLY A 537 -18.86 -11.09 22.58
N GLN A 538 -18.36 -12.33 22.49
CA GLN A 538 -18.98 -13.40 21.69
C GLN A 538 -20.49 -13.59 21.94
N GLN A 539 -20.92 -13.74 23.20
CA GLN A 539 -22.29 -14.14 23.56
C GLN A 539 -23.33 -13.02 23.40
N GLU A 540 -23.07 -11.82 23.91
CA GLU A 540 -24.02 -10.69 23.94
C GLU A 540 -23.29 -9.34 24.10
N SER A 541 -24.01 -8.23 23.91
CA SER A 541 -23.57 -6.89 24.27
C SER A 541 -24.25 -6.46 25.57
N ARG A 542 -23.51 -5.96 26.56
CA ARG A 542 -24.05 -5.42 27.82
C ARG A 542 -23.70 -3.94 27.95
N LEU A 543 -24.68 -3.17 28.39
CA LEU A 543 -24.54 -1.80 28.86
C LEU A 543 -24.82 -1.80 30.37
N GLY A 544 -23.75 -1.72 31.16
CA GLY A 544 -23.78 -1.64 32.63
C GLY A 544 -23.71 -0.20 33.12
N ASP A 545 -24.01 -0.01 34.40
CA ASP A 545 -23.90 1.27 35.13
C ASP A 545 -24.52 2.46 34.39
N LEU A 546 -25.61 2.21 33.65
CA LEU A 546 -26.30 3.24 32.88
C LEU A 546 -26.80 4.35 33.80
N ARG A 547 -26.56 5.59 33.42
CA ARG A 547 -27.07 6.79 34.10
C ARG A 547 -27.46 7.86 33.09
N LEU A 548 -28.76 8.15 33.04
CA LEU A 548 -29.38 9.17 32.19
C LEU A 548 -29.81 10.36 33.05
N THR A 549 -29.58 11.58 32.55
CA THR A 549 -30.07 12.83 33.16
C THR A 549 -30.76 13.71 32.10
N SER A 550 -31.90 14.30 32.49
CA SER A 550 -32.68 15.23 31.65
C SER A 550 -33.52 16.15 32.54
N GLY A 551 -32.92 17.25 33.01
CA GLY A 551 -33.53 18.20 33.94
C GLY A 551 -34.02 17.55 35.24
N LEU A 552 -35.35 17.36 35.33
CA LEU A 552 -36.01 16.76 36.49
C LEU A 552 -36.12 15.22 36.42
N LEU A 553 -35.80 14.62 35.27
CA LEU A 553 -35.75 13.17 35.07
C LEU A 553 -34.32 12.66 35.29
N THR A 554 -34.16 11.63 36.10
CA THR A 554 -32.97 10.78 36.09
C THR A 554 -33.38 9.32 35.95
N ALA A 555 -32.52 8.50 35.37
CA ALA A 555 -32.70 7.06 35.33
C ALA A 555 -31.37 6.32 35.44
N GLY A 556 -31.38 5.11 35.98
CA GLY A 556 -30.18 4.27 36.00
C GLY A 556 -30.44 2.78 36.14
N GLY A 557 -29.57 1.96 35.56
CA GLY A 557 -29.81 0.52 35.41
C GLY A 557 -28.85 -0.18 34.46
N ASN A 558 -29.34 -1.19 33.75
CA ASN A 558 -28.59 -1.98 32.78
C ASN A 558 -29.43 -2.38 31.56
N LEU A 559 -28.76 -2.71 30.47
CA LEU A 559 -29.36 -3.22 29.23
C LEU A 559 -28.45 -4.24 28.55
N GLY A 560 -28.90 -5.49 28.47
CA GLY A 560 -28.35 -6.51 27.59
C GLY A 560 -29.02 -6.47 26.22
N ILE A 561 -28.20 -6.66 25.17
CA ILE A 561 -28.62 -6.84 23.78
C ILE A 561 -28.03 -8.16 23.27
N ALA A 562 -28.89 -9.15 23.03
CA ALA A 562 -28.50 -10.45 22.48
C ALA A 562 -28.13 -10.35 20.99
N ARG A 563 -27.42 -11.37 20.47
CA ARG A 563 -26.99 -11.44 19.07
C ARG A 563 -28.14 -11.43 18.04
N ASP A 564 -29.35 -11.81 18.43
CA ASP A 564 -30.57 -11.73 17.61
C ASP A 564 -31.33 -10.40 17.76
N GLY A 565 -30.73 -9.42 18.43
CA GLY A 565 -31.31 -8.10 18.68
C GLY A 565 -32.36 -8.06 19.79
N LYS A 566 -32.63 -9.14 20.53
CA LYS A 566 -33.49 -9.11 21.72
C LYS A 566 -32.88 -8.23 22.81
N LEU A 567 -33.73 -7.47 23.49
CA LEU A 567 -33.36 -6.65 24.65
C LEU A 567 -33.78 -7.35 25.95
N GLY A 568 -32.98 -7.17 27.00
CA GLY A 568 -33.33 -7.55 28.36
C GLY A 568 -32.58 -6.68 29.37
N GLY A 569 -33.28 -6.08 30.32
CA GLY A 569 -32.65 -5.21 31.33
C GLY A 569 -33.62 -4.65 32.34
N ALA A 570 -33.10 -3.90 33.31
CA ALA A 570 -33.89 -3.19 34.30
C ALA A 570 -33.35 -1.77 34.52
N MET A 571 -34.23 -0.81 34.73
CA MET A 571 -33.86 0.59 34.95
C MET A 571 -34.81 1.27 35.94
N ASN A 572 -34.23 1.86 36.98
CA ASN A 572 -34.94 2.67 37.95
C ASN A 572 -35.05 4.10 37.41
N VAL A 573 -36.26 4.60 37.25
CA VAL A 573 -36.55 5.97 36.83
C VAL A 573 -36.93 6.79 38.06
N GLU A 574 -36.31 7.94 38.27
CA GLU A 574 -36.67 8.93 39.28
C GLU A 574 -37.10 10.22 38.58
N LEU A 575 -38.39 10.57 38.72
CA LEU A 575 -38.94 11.82 38.22
C LEU A 575 -39.21 12.77 39.39
N LYS A 576 -38.49 13.91 39.41
CA LYS A 576 -38.70 14.96 40.39
C LYS A 576 -39.79 15.92 39.92
N SER A 577 -40.61 16.39 40.84
CA SER A 577 -41.58 17.47 40.64
C SER A 577 -41.48 18.47 41.79
N SER A 578 -42.15 19.60 41.68
CA SER A 578 -42.22 20.60 42.75
C SER A 578 -42.94 20.12 44.02
N ALA A 579 -43.71 19.02 43.95
CA ALA A 579 -44.50 18.48 45.06
C ALA A 579 -44.03 17.11 45.58
N ALA A 580 -43.45 16.26 44.72
CA ALA A 580 -43.06 14.89 45.06
C ALA A 580 -41.92 14.36 44.16
N VAL A 581 -41.24 13.31 44.65
CA VAL A 581 -40.29 12.50 43.86
C VAL A 581 -40.92 11.14 43.61
N VAL A 582 -41.14 10.81 42.34
CA VAL A 582 -41.69 9.50 41.92
C VAL A 582 -40.55 8.59 41.51
N ARG A 583 -40.49 7.38 42.08
CA ARG A 583 -39.54 6.32 41.70
C ARG A 583 -40.30 5.16 41.08
N MET A 584 -39.89 4.71 39.90
CA MET A 584 -40.51 3.60 39.18
C MET A 584 -39.45 2.63 38.63
N PRO A 585 -39.44 1.35 39.05
CA PRO A 585 -38.54 0.35 38.52
C PRO A 585 -39.12 -0.27 37.24
N LEU A 586 -38.50 0.02 36.08
CA LEU A 586 -38.93 -0.50 34.78
C LEU A 586 -38.14 -1.75 34.38
N ALA A 587 -38.82 -2.71 33.77
CA ALA A 587 -38.20 -3.81 33.04
C ALA A 587 -38.21 -3.52 31.53
N ILE A 588 -37.06 -3.76 30.89
CA ILE A 588 -36.82 -3.56 29.47
C ILE A 588 -36.85 -4.91 28.76
N GLY A 589 -37.59 -5.00 27.66
CA GLY A 589 -37.67 -6.18 26.80
C GLY A 589 -37.91 -5.82 25.33
N GLY A 590 -38.33 -6.80 24.53
CA GLY A 590 -38.56 -6.62 23.09
C GLY A 590 -37.30 -6.81 22.27
N THR A 591 -37.10 -5.97 21.25
CA THR A 591 -35.91 -5.99 20.38
C THR A 591 -35.37 -4.58 20.16
N ALA A 592 -34.14 -4.44 19.69
CA ALA A 592 -33.51 -3.14 19.42
C ALA A 592 -34.36 -2.25 18.47
N LYS A 593 -35.03 -2.85 17.47
CA LYS A 593 -35.97 -2.17 16.56
C LYS A 593 -37.32 -1.80 17.19
N ALA A 594 -37.74 -2.54 18.22
CA ALA A 594 -39.02 -2.37 18.90
C ALA A 594 -38.86 -2.64 20.41
N PRO A 595 -38.25 -1.71 21.16
CA PRO A 595 -38.10 -1.86 22.60
C PRO A 595 -39.48 -1.83 23.28
N GLN A 596 -39.57 -2.53 24.41
CA GLN A 596 -40.79 -2.65 25.21
C GLN A 596 -40.45 -2.34 26.66
N LEU A 597 -41.17 -1.39 27.24
CA LEU A 597 -40.99 -0.95 28.63
C LEU A 597 -42.23 -1.33 29.44
N THR A 598 -42.01 -1.90 30.62
CA THR A 598 -43.07 -2.33 31.54
C THR A 598 -42.70 -1.97 32.96
N GLN A 599 -43.69 -1.64 33.80
CA GLN A 599 -43.44 -1.47 35.23
C GLN A 599 -43.18 -2.84 35.86
N SER A 600 -41.99 -3.00 36.44
CA SER A 600 -41.74 -4.13 37.33
C SER A 600 -42.36 -3.85 38.69
N ARG A 601 -42.81 -4.89 39.40
CA ARG A 601 -43.11 -4.74 40.82
C ARG A 601 -41.78 -4.78 41.57
N GLY A 602 -41.49 -3.75 42.35
CA GLY A 602 -40.44 -3.84 43.35
C GLY A 602 -40.68 -5.04 44.26
N ARG A 603 -39.60 -5.73 44.64
CA ARG A 603 -39.59 -6.72 45.72
C ARG A 603 -39.43 -6.02 47.07
#